data_AF-A0A355A555-F1
#
_entry.id   AF-A0A355A555-F1
#
_cell.length_a   1.000
_cell.length_b   1.000
_cell.length_c   1.000
_cell.angle_alpha   90.00
_cell.angle_beta   90.00
_cell.angle_gamma   90.00
#
_symmetry.space_group_name_H-M   'P 1'
#
loop_
_entity.id
_entity.type
_entity.pdbx_description
1 polymer ?
#
loop_
_entity_poly.entity_id
_entity_poly.type
_entity_poly.pdbx_seq_one_letter_code
_entity_poly.pdbx_strand_id
1 'polypeptide(L)'
;ELPEALCPTAEDGILQNKGVIEVVTCFRHRYEAGLGGGVFMVVACKNDYSRMIVTTKGQIPNAKGTTALIYRPYHLCGVETPITLLCAGILNVSTGSETYLPKYDLVQTAVRDLKAGEIIGNDHDPALQASIIPATKMGKGSAVPAHMLNGNKLKRDVPAGTLLTYDLVAEPKDSVLWKLRRKQEEIFSN
;
A
#
# COMPACT_ATOMS: atom_id res chain seq x y z
N GLU A 1 5.77 -11.99 -17.42
CA GLU A 1 6.33 -10.64 -17.20
C GLU A 1 6.54 -10.31 -15.74
N LEU A 2 5.53 -10.41 -14.86
CA LEU A 2 5.70 -10.05 -13.44
C LEU A 2 6.92 -10.63 -12.72
N PRO A 3 7.19 -11.95 -12.74
CA PRO A 3 8.36 -12.48 -12.03
C PRO A 3 9.69 -12.07 -12.68
N GLU A 4 9.67 -11.72 -13.97
CA GLU A 4 10.83 -11.21 -14.71
C GLU A 4 11.13 -9.77 -14.31
N ALA A 5 10.12 -8.89 -14.34
CA ALA A 5 10.28 -7.49 -14.02
C ALA A 5 10.47 -7.26 -12.52
N LEU A 6 9.60 -7.83 -11.68
CA LEU A 6 9.57 -7.60 -10.24
C LEU A 6 10.51 -8.54 -9.48
N CYS A 7 11.76 -8.62 -9.93
CA CYS A 7 12.87 -9.23 -9.21
C CYS A 7 14.04 -8.25 -9.09
N PRO A 8 15.06 -8.54 -8.28
CA PRO A 8 16.22 -7.67 -8.14
C PRO A 8 16.95 -7.44 -9.47
N THR A 9 17.61 -6.30 -9.62
CA THR A 9 18.47 -6.01 -10.79
C THR A 9 19.58 -7.04 -11.02
N ALA A 10 20.10 -7.66 -9.95
CA ALA A 10 21.04 -8.78 -10.04
C ALA A 10 20.44 -10.05 -10.70
N GLU A 11 19.12 -10.14 -10.77
CA GLU A 11 18.35 -11.20 -11.42
C GLU A 11 17.72 -10.73 -12.75
N ASP A 12 18.20 -9.60 -13.30
CA ASP A 12 17.73 -8.89 -14.52
C ASP A 12 16.36 -8.18 -14.40
N GLY A 13 15.85 -8.00 -13.18
CA GLY A 13 14.63 -7.24 -12.92
C GLY A 13 14.84 -5.74 -12.68
N ILE A 14 13.79 -5.05 -12.24
CA ILE A 14 13.78 -3.59 -12.01
C ILE A 14 13.93 -3.19 -10.54
N LEU A 15 13.83 -4.13 -9.61
CA LEU A 15 13.82 -3.83 -8.18
C LEU A 15 15.24 -3.66 -7.65
N GLN A 16 15.45 -2.63 -6.83
CA GLN A 16 16.74 -2.46 -6.13
C GLN A 16 16.89 -3.43 -4.95
N ASN A 17 15.76 -3.81 -4.33
CA ASN A 17 15.73 -4.61 -3.10
C ASN A 17 14.64 -5.69 -3.17
N LYS A 18 14.74 -6.70 -2.30
CA LYS A 18 13.66 -7.67 -2.00
C LYS A 18 12.72 -7.09 -0.94
N GLY A 19 11.51 -7.64 -0.84
CA GLY A 19 10.51 -7.21 0.16
C GLY A 19 9.85 -5.88 -0.17
N VAL A 20 9.63 -5.62 -1.46
CA VAL A 20 9.03 -4.37 -1.97
C VAL A 20 7.53 -4.58 -2.19
N ILE A 21 6.75 -3.53 -1.93
CA ILE A 21 5.34 -3.43 -2.33
C ILE A 21 5.32 -2.68 -3.65
N GLU A 22 4.69 -3.25 -4.67
CA GLU A 22 4.54 -2.58 -5.94
C GLU A 22 3.14 -2.75 -6.56
N VAL A 23 2.81 -1.80 -7.43
CA VAL A 23 1.62 -1.82 -8.28
C VAL A 23 2.01 -1.99 -9.73
N VAL A 24 1.13 -2.62 -10.52
CA VAL A 24 1.39 -2.90 -11.93
C VAL A 24 0.21 -2.49 -12.79
N THR A 25 0.51 -1.89 -13.93
CA THR A 25 -0.47 -1.65 -14.98
C THR A 25 -0.50 -2.87 -15.90
N CYS A 26 -1.63 -3.55 -15.94
CA CYS A 26 -1.80 -4.77 -16.74
C CYS A 26 -2.47 -4.42 -18.08
N PHE A 27 -1.68 -4.37 -19.14
CA PHE A 27 -2.18 -4.40 -20.52
C PHE A 27 -2.50 -5.84 -20.88
N ARG A 28 -3.78 -6.13 -21.08
CA ARG A 28 -4.27 -7.50 -21.32
C ARG A 28 -5.38 -7.52 -22.34
N HIS A 29 -5.62 -8.68 -22.92
CA HIS A 29 -6.81 -8.94 -23.68
C HIS A 29 -8.06 -8.99 -22.77
N ARG A 30 -9.23 -8.66 -23.32
CA ARG A 30 -10.50 -8.63 -22.55
C ARG A 30 -10.88 -9.98 -21.91
N TYR A 31 -10.37 -11.09 -22.45
CA TYR A 31 -10.64 -12.46 -21.98
C TYR A 31 -9.51 -13.04 -21.12
N GLU A 32 -8.43 -12.30 -20.89
CA GLU A 32 -7.38 -12.71 -19.96
C GLU A 32 -7.73 -12.26 -18.55
N ALA A 33 -7.24 -12.97 -17.54
CA ALA A 33 -7.43 -12.57 -16.15
C ALA A 33 -6.85 -11.17 -15.91
N GLY A 34 -7.68 -10.29 -15.36
CA GLY A 34 -7.24 -8.95 -14.95
C GLY A 34 -6.70 -8.95 -13.55
N LEU A 35 -5.46 -8.50 -13.37
CA LEU A 35 -4.92 -8.26 -12.03
C LEU A 35 -5.56 -7.06 -11.32
N GLY A 36 -6.31 -6.22 -12.05
CA GLY A 36 -7.02 -5.06 -11.49
C GLY A 36 -8.14 -5.40 -10.50
N GLY A 37 -8.53 -6.67 -10.40
CA GLY A 37 -9.43 -7.17 -9.35
C GLY A 37 -8.78 -8.23 -8.49
N GLY A 38 -7.46 -8.43 -8.55
CA GLY A 38 -6.76 -9.53 -7.89
C GLY A 38 -5.62 -9.07 -6.99
N VAL A 39 -4.80 -10.02 -6.56
CA VAL A 39 -3.54 -9.79 -5.82
C VAL A 39 -2.48 -10.77 -6.30
N PHE A 40 -1.21 -10.41 -6.13
CA PHE A 40 -0.10 -11.28 -6.52
C PHE A 40 1.09 -11.16 -5.56
N MET A 41 1.99 -12.13 -5.65
CA MET A 41 3.28 -12.18 -5.00
C MET A 41 4.31 -12.73 -6.00
N VAL A 42 5.45 -12.06 -6.10
CA VAL A 42 6.65 -12.64 -6.72
C VAL A 42 7.54 -13.17 -5.61
N VAL A 43 7.74 -14.49 -5.59
CA VAL A 43 8.46 -15.18 -4.53
C VAL A 43 9.80 -15.68 -5.03
N ALA A 44 10.83 -15.63 -4.18
CA ALA A 44 12.12 -16.24 -4.41
C ALA A 44 12.34 -17.37 -3.39
N CYS A 45 12.87 -18.50 -3.84
CA CYS A 45 13.16 -19.65 -2.96
C CYS A 45 14.61 -19.63 -2.48
N LYS A 46 14.84 -20.09 -1.24
CA LYS A 46 16.18 -20.10 -0.62
C LYS A 46 17.15 -21.09 -1.28
N ASN A 47 16.67 -22.21 -1.82
CA ASN A 47 17.50 -23.28 -2.39
C ASN A 47 16.95 -23.78 -3.74
N ASP A 48 17.79 -24.51 -4.48
CA ASP A 48 17.46 -25.04 -5.82
C ASP A 48 16.32 -26.04 -5.81
N TYR A 49 16.24 -26.89 -4.79
CA TYR A 49 15.16 -27.87 -4.68
C TYR A 49 13.79 -27.18 -4.60
N SER A 50 13.65 -26.16 -3.75
CA SER A 50 12.41 -25.38 -3.64
C SER A 50 12.11 -24.60 -4.93
N ARG A 51 13.12 -24.04 -5.60
CA ARG A 51 12.95 -23.41 -6.93
C ARG A 51 12.37 -24.42 -7.92
N MET A 52 12.96 -25.60 -8.01
CA MET A 52 12.50 -26.69 -8.87
C MET A 52 11.04 -27.08 -8.56
N ILE A 53 10.66 -27.20 -7.29
CA ILE A 53 9.27 -27.52 -6.92
C ILE A 53 8.31 -26.45 -7.42
N VAL A 54 8.58 -25.17 -7.13
CA VAL A 54 7.67 -24.09 -7.52
C VAL A 54 7.57 -23.97 -9.05
N THR A 55 8.67 -24.11 -9.79
CA THR A 55 8.60 -24.03 -11.25
C THR A 55 7.91 -25.24 -11.89
N THR A 56 8.13 -26.46 -11.36
CA THR A 56 7.55 -27.69 -11.94
C THR A 56 6.09 -27.93 -11.56
N LYS A 57 5.56 -27.26 -10.52
CA LYS A 57 4.16 -27.35 -10.11
C LYS A 57 3.22 -26.36 -10.79
N GLY A 58 3.74 -25.57 -11.75
CA GLY A 58 2.95 -24.74 -12.63
C GLY A 58 2.87 -23.26 -12.24
N GLN A 59 3.62 -22.82 -11.24
CA GLN A 59 3.82 -21.38 -11.02
C GLN A 59 4.66 -20.81 -12.15
N ILE A 60 4.38 -19.57 -12.54
CA ILE A 60 5.04 -18.90 -13.68
C ILE A 60 6.39 -18.35 -13.20
N PRO A 61 7.54 -18.88 -13.65
CA PRO A 61 8.85 -18.38 -13.22
C PRO A 61 9.34 -17.24 -14.10
N ASN A 62 10.43 -16.58 -13.68
CA ASN A 62 11.27 -15.81 -14.59
C ASN A 62 12.17 -16.74 -15.44
N ALA A 63 12.84 -16.18 -16.44
CA ALA A 63 13.71 -16.93 -17.35
C ALA A 63 14.86 -17.67 -16.63
N LYS A 64 15.35 -17.11 -15.51
CA LYS A 64 16.41 -17.71 -14.69
C LYS A 64 15.90 -18.76 -13.68
N GLY A 65 14.59 -18.92 -13.51
CA GLY A 65 13.99 -19.81 -12.51
C GLY A 65 14.27 -19.42 -11.05
N THR A 66 14.66 -18.18 -10.79
CA THR A 66 15.01 -17.68 -9.45
C THR A 66 13.82 -17.13 -8.69
N THR A 67 12.82 -16.63 -9.42
CA THR A 67 11.55 -16.13 -8.89
C THR A 67 10.37 -16.80 -9.58
N ALA A 68 9.22 -16.80 -8.90
CA ALA A 68 7.96 -17.27 -9.47
C ALA A 68 6.76 -16.47 -8.98
N LEU A 69 5.72 -16.42 -9.80
CA LEU A 69 4.47 -15.73 -9.53
C LEU A 69 3.47 -16.66 -8.83
N ILE A 70 2.95 -16.20 -7.69
CA ILE A 70 1.74 -16.72 -7.05
C ILE A 70 0.71 -15.61 -7.12
N TYR A 71 -0.45 -15.84 -7.73
CA TYR A 71 -1.46 -14.80 -7.87
C TYR A 71 -2.87 -15.35 -7.72
N ARG A 72 -3.76 -14.47 -7.24
CA ARG A 72 -5.20 -14.67 -7.16
C ARG A 72 -5.83 -13.62 -8.07
N PRO A 73 -6.39 -14.01 -9.23
CA PRO A 73 -6.84 -13.04 -10.25
C PRO A 73 -8.09 -12.24 -9.87
N TYR A 74 -8.82 -12.66 -8.83
CA TYR A 74 -10.09 -12.06 -8.45
C TYR A 74 -10.22 -11.96 -6.92
N HIS A 75 -10.76 -10.84 -6.47
CA HIS A 75 -11.38 -10.61 -5.18
C HIS A 75 -12.77 -10.02 -5.44
N LEU A 76 -13.76 -10.46 -4.68
CA LEU A 76 -15.17 -10.11 -4.90
C LEU A 76 -15.64 -9.03 -3.90
N CYS A 77 -14.70 -8.28 -3.34
CA CYS A 77 -14.93 -7.19 -2.38
C CYS A 77 -15.91 -7.62 -1.27
N GLY A 78 -17.01 -6.89 -1.10
CA GLY A 78 -18.02 -7.15 -0.06
C GLY A 78 -18.65 -8.54 -0.10
N VAL A 79 -18.62 -9.24 -1.26
CA VAL A 79 -19.13 -10.61 -1.37
C VAL A 79 -18.28 -11.61 -0.56
N GLU A 80 -17.00 -11.30 -0.33
CA GLU A 80 -16.11 -12.14 0.50
C GLU A 80 -16.21 -11.82 2.00
N THR A 81 -16.78 -10.68 2.39
CA THR A 81 -16.89 -10.26 3.79
C THR A 81 -17.60 -11.28 4.70
N PRO A 82 -18.68 -11.96 4.28
CA PRO A 82 -19.31 -13.01 5.08
C PRO A 82 -18.35 -14.16 5.45
N ILE A 83 -17.35 -14.46 4.62
CA ILE A 83 -16.37 -15.51 4.91
C ILE A 83 -15.54 -15.13 6.14
N THR A 84 -15.13 -13.86 6.26
CA THR A 84 -14.44 -13.36 7.46
C THR A 84 -15.30 -13.49 8.71
N LEU A 85 -16.60 -13.19 8.62
CA LEU A 85 -17.52 -13.34 9.75
C LEU A 85 -17.65 -14.80 10.18
N LEU A 86 -17.74 -15.75 9.24
CA LEU A 86 -17.82 -17.17 9.55
C LEU A 86 -16.51 -17.71 10.13
N CYS A 87 -15.35 -17.33 9.57
CA CYS A 87 -14.05 -17.70 10.13
C CYS A 87 -13.91 -17.20 11.57
N ALA A 88 -14.25 -15.94 11.85
CA ALA A 88 -14.16 -15.39 13.19
C ALA A 88 -15.20 -16.01 14.15
N GLY A 89 -16.46 -16.12 13.72
CA GLY A 89 -17.55 -16.55 14.60
C GLY A 89 -17.66 -18.05 14.84
N ILE A 90 -17.28 -18.88 13.85
CA ILE A 90 -17.41 -20.34 13.94
C ILE A 90 -16.05 -20.98 14.22
N LEU A 91 -15.00 -20.55 13.52
CA LEU A 91 -13.68 -21.17 13.61
C LEU A 91 -12.77 -20.47 14.62
N ASN A 92 -13.14 -19.27 15.10
CA ASN A 92 -12.28 -18.42 15.91
C ASN A 92 -10.92 -18.14 15.24
N VAL A 93 -10.94 -17.97 13.91
CA VAL A 93 -9.75 -17.70 13.08
C VAL A 93 -9.86 -16.31 12.47
N SER A 94 -8.80 -15.50 12.62
CA SER A 94 -8.66 -14.23 11.92
C SER A 94 -8.35 -14.47 10.44
N THR A 95 -8.99 -13.73 9.54
CA THR A 95 -8.63 -13.68 8.11
C THR A 95 -7.66 -12.55 7.78
N GLY A 96 -7.29 -11.73 8.78
CA GLY A 96 -6.27 -10.69 8.70
C GLY A 96 -4.94 -11.12 9.33
N SER A 97 -3.97 -10.21 9.34
CA SER A 97 -2.67 -10.45 10.00
C SER A 97 -2.83 -10.52 11.52
N GLU A 98 -2.23 -11.50 12.16
CA GLU A 98 -2.14 -11.60 13.63
C GLU A 98 -1.16 -10.57 14.21
N THR A 99 -0.18 -10.15 13.42
CA THR A 99 0.82 -9.14 13.80
C THR A 99 0.71 -7.93 12.89
N TYR A 100 0.44 -6.76 13.45
CA TYR A 100 0.42 -5.50 12.72
C TYR A 100 1.64 -4.65 13.07
N LEU A 101 2.31 -4.11 12.05
CA LEU A 101 3.40 -3.14 12.18
C LEU A 101 3.20 -2.03 11.15
N PRO A 102 3.07 -0.76 11.55
CA PRO A 102 2.92 0.36 10.62
C PRO A 102 4.26 0.69 9.97
N LYS A 103 4.58 0.02 8.85
CA LYS A 103 5.84 0.21 8.12
C LYS A 103 5.80 1.33 7.10
N TYR A 104 4.61 1.64 6.58
CA TYR A 104 4.42 2.63 5.52
C TYR A 104 3.21 3.50 5.81
N ASP A 105 3.30 4.77 5.44
CA ASP A 105 2.17 5.70 5.40
C ASP A 105 1.83 6.04 3.95
N LEU A 106 0.54 6.05 3.62
CA LEU A 106 0.03 6.69 2.41
C LEU A 106 0.03 8.20 2.64
N VAL A 107 0.69 8.96 1.79
CA VAL A 107 0.84 10.41 1.91
C VAL A 107 0.43 11.09 0.60
N GLN A 108 0.22 12.41 0.65
CA GLN A 108 -0.22 13.18 -0.51
C GLN A 108 0.69 14.38 -0.77
N THR A 109 0.96 14.62 -2.05
CA THR A 109 1.69 15.78 -2.56
C THR A 109 0.72 16.66 -3.36
N ALA A 110 0.83 17.98 -3.19
CA ALA A 110 0.04 18.92 -3.97
C ALA A 110 0.44 18.88 -5.45
N VAL A 111 -0.52 18.72 -6.36
CA VAL A 111 -0.31 18.72 -7.83
C VAL A 111 -0.31 20.15 -8.38
N ARG A 112 -1.02 21.06 -7.70
CA ARG A 112 -1.08 22.50 -8.01
C ARG A 112 -0.87 23.30 -6.73
N ASP A 113 -0.74 24.61 -6.87
CA ASP A 113 -0.80 25.51 -5.73
C ASP A 113 -2.16 25.39 -5.02
N LEU A 114 -2.11 25.21 -3.70
CA LEU A 114 -3.27 25.24 -2.81
C LEU A 114 -3.20 26.52 -1.96
N LYS A 115 -4.34 27.14 -1.68
CA LYS A 115 -4.39 28.41 -0.94
C LYS A 115 -4.68 28.22 0.54
N ALA A 116 -4.17 29.14 1.35
CA ALA A 116 -4.54 29.25 2.75
C ALA A 116 -6.07 29.30 2.87
N GLY A 117 -6.62 28.50 3.79
CA GLY A 117 -8.06 28.40 4.00
C GLY A 117 -8.80 27.41 3.08
N GLU A 118 -8.15 26.86 2.06
CA GLU A 118 -8.71 25.82 1.20
C GLU A 118 -8.93 24.52 2.00
N ILE A 119 -9.99 23.79 1.66
CA ILE A 119 -10.33 22.50 2.27
C ILE A 119 -9.70 21.39 1.44
N ILE A 120 -8.91 20.53 2.09
CA ILE A 120 -8.27 19.40 1.44
C ILE A 120 -9.34 18.36 1.08
N GLY A 121 -9.37 17.93 -0.19
CA GLY A 121 -10.31 16.93 -0.68
C GLY A 121 -10.00 15.51 -0.18
N ASN A 122 -10.62 14.52 -0.81
CA ASN A 122 -10.43 13.10 -0.51
C ASN A 122 -9.36 12.47 -1.43
N ASP A 123 -9.33 11.15 -1.46
CA ASP A 123 -8.46 10.32 -2.31
C ASP A 123 -8.71 10.47 -3.82
N HIS A 124 -9.80 11.12 -4.22
CA HIS A 124 -10.11 11.44 -5.63
C HIS A 124 -9.87 12.91 -5.99
N ASP A 125 -9.30 13.72 -5.09
CA ASP A 125 -9.00 15.11 -5.37
C ASP A 125 -7.88 15.22 -6.44
N PRO A 126 -8.16 15.77 -7.65
CA PRO A 126 -7.16 15.89 -8.70
C PRO A 126 -6.05 16.90 -8.35
N ALA A 127 -6.22 17.70 -7.30
CA ALA A 127 -5.18 18.58 -6.79
C ALA A 127 -4.14 17.84 -5.94
N LEU A 128 -4.32 16.54 -5.67
CA LEU A 128 -3.46 15.72 -4.83
C LEU A 128 -2.98 14.47 -5.57
N GLN A 129 -1.72 14.11 -5.33
CA GLN A 129 -1.14 12.85 -5.80
C GLN A 129 -0.70 12.02 -4.60
N ALA A 130 -1.17 10.78 -4.52
CA ALA A 130 -0.83 9.87 -3.44
C ALA A 130 0.43 9.05 -3.74
N SER A 131 1.21 8.77 -2.70
CA SER A 131 2.33 7.83 -2.73
C SER A 131 2.49 7.15 -1.38
N ILE A 132 3.22 6.04 -1.32
CA ILE A 132 3.59 5.42 -0.05
C ILE A 132 5.04 5.77 0.30
N ILE A 133 5.29 6.06 1.57
CA ILE A 133 6.63 6.28 2.13
C ILE A 133 6.79 5.45 3.41
N PRO A 134 8.02 5.22 3.90
CA PRO A 134 8.21 4.67 5.25
C PRO A 134 7.41 5.47 6.28
N ALA A 135 6.81 4.78 7.23
CA ALA A 135 5.93 5.40 8.22
C ALA A 135 6.64 6.53 8.97
N THR A 136 5.95 7.66 9.16
CA THR A 136 6.48 8.86 9.80
C THR A 136 5.97 8.95 11.24
N LYS A 137 6.70 9.67 12.10
CA LYS A 137 6.18 10.05 13.42
C LYS A 137 5.36 11.32 13.31
N MET A 138 4.34 11.46 14.15
CA MET A 138 3.56 12.69 14.24
C MET A 138 4.46 13.83 14.71
N GLY A 139 4.52 14.89 13.91
CA GLY A 139 5.46 15.96 14.16
C GLY A 139 5.43 17.05 13.11
N LYS A 140 5.92 18.23 13.49
CA LYS A 140 6.06 19.36 12.57
C LYS A 140 7.00 18.98 11.42
N GLY A 141 6.59 19.24 10.18
CA GLY A 141 7.36 18.88 8.98
C GLY A 141 7.31 17.40 8.61
N SER A 142 6.68 16.54 9.42
CA SER A 142 6.46 15.14 9.07
C SER A 142 5.24 15.00 8.18
N ALA A 143 5.32 14.09 7.19
CA ALA A 143 4.21 13.80 6.30
C ALA A 143 3.01 13.27 7.09
N VAL A 144 1.81 13.68 6.70
CA VAL A 144 0.56 13.23 7.34
C VAL A 144 -0.01 12.07 6.55
N PRO A 145 -0.47 10.99 7.22
CA PRO A 145 -1.27 9.97 6.56
C PRO A 145 -2.46 10.59 5.84
N ALA A 146 -2.55 10.39 4.52
CA ALA A 146 -3.43 11.11 3.60
C ALA A 146 -4.86 11.30 4.13
N HIS A 147 -5.50 10.22 4.58
CA HIS A 147 -6.89 10.27 5.06
C HIS A 147 -7.11 11.13 6.32
N MET A 148 -6.06 11.43 7.09
CA MET A 148 -6.15 12.37 8.21
C MET A 148 -6.30 13.83 7.77
N LEU A 149 -5.98 14.14 6.50
CA LEU A 149 -6.08 15.47 5.91
C LEU A 149 -7.47 15.76 5.34
N ASN A 150 -8.25 14.73 4.99
CA ASN A 150 -9.56 14.86 4.35
C ASN A 150 -10.47 15.82 5.15
N GLY A 151 -10.93 16.88 4.49
CA GLY A 151 -11.82 17.87 5.08
C GLY A 151 -11.14 18.90 6.00
N ASN A 152 -9.83 18.80 6.21
CA ASN A 152 -9.11 19.81 6.99
C ASN A 152 -8.85 21.07 6.16
N LYS A 153 -8.75 22.20 6.88
CA LYS A 153 -8.44 23.50 6.30
C LYS A 153 -6.94 23.77 6.33
N LEU A 154 -6.38 24.21 5.21
CA LEU A 154 -4.99 24.64 5.11
C LEU A 154 -4.76 25.93 5.91
N LYS A 155 -3.66 25.96 6.67
CA LYS A 155 -3.24 27.12 7.48
C LYS A 155 -2.48 28.17 6.70
N ARG A 156 -1.91 27.79 5.54
CA ARG A 156 -1.09 28.64 4.67
C ARG A 156 -1.13 28.13 3.24
N ASP A 157 -0.67 28.95 2.30
CA ASP A 157 -0.46 28.55 0.91
C ASP A 157 0.53 27.37 0.84
N VAL A 158 0.26 26.43 -0.07
CA VAL A 158 1.06 25.23 -0.33
C VAL A 158 1.39 25.20 -1.83
N PRO A 159 2.65 25.40 -2.22
CA PRO A 159 3.05 25.31 -3.62
C PRO A 159 2.86 23.91 -4.20
N ALA A 160 2.64 23.84 -5.51
CA ALA A 160 2.69 22.58 -6.26
C ALA A 160 3.99 21.81 -5.99
N GLY A 161 3.91 20.48 -5.93
CA GLY A 161 5.01 19.59 -5.60
C GLY A 161 5.32 19.46 -4.10
N THR A 162 4.59 20.18 -3.22
CA THR A 162 4.83 20.12 -1.78
C THR A 162 4.12 18.92 -1.14
N LEU A 163 4.86 18.11 -0.38
CA LEU A 163 4.33 17.04 0.45
C LEU A 163 3.50 17.61 1.61
N LEU A 164 2.32 17.05 1.87
CA LEU A 164 1.45 17.53 2.93
C LEU A 164 1.89 17.05 4.31
N THR A 165 2.15 17.99 5.22
CA THR A 165 2.70 17.75 6.56
C THR A 165 1.76 18.23 7.67
N TYR A 166 2.01 17.76 8.91
CA TYR A 166 1.10 17.99 10.05
C TYR A 166 0.89 19.47 10.35
N ASP A 167 1.90 20.31 10.09
CA ASP A 167 1.86 21.74 10.36
C ASP A 167 1.07 22.55 9.34
N LEU A 168 0.66 21.95 8.21
CA LEU A 168 -0.19 22.59 7.21
C LEU A 168 -1.66 22.66 7.64
N VAL A 169 -2.09 21.84 8.59
CA VAL A 169 -3.45 21.81 9.10
C VAL A 169 -3.47 22.02 10.61
N ALA A 170 -4.61 22.46 11.14
CA ALA A 170 -4.85 22.37 12.57
C ALA A 170 -5.41 20.97 12.87
N GLU A 171 -4.98 20.37 13.98
CA GLU A 171 -5.61 19.15 14.45
C GLU A 171 -7.12 19.41 14.67
N PRO A 172 -8.02 18.61 14.08
CA PRO A 172 -9.44 18.80 14.26
C PRO A 172 -9.85 18.52 15.70
N LYS A 173 -10.63 19.44 16.28
CA LYS A 173 -11.14 19.32 17.63
C LYS A 173 -11.92 18.00 17.79
N ASP A 174 -11.63 17.27 18.86
CA ASP A 174 -12.28 16.02 19.24
C ASP A 174 -12.19 14.86 18.23
N SER A 175 -11.26 14.92 17.27
CA SER A 175 -11.09 13.86 16.28
C SER A 175 -10.65 12.52 16.88
N VAL A 176 -11.48 11.49 16.70
CA VAL A 176 -11.15 10.11 17.08
C VAL A 176 -9.96 9.60 16.27
N LEU A 177 -9.90 9.90 14.97
CA LEU A 177 -8.83 9.46 14.09
C LEU A 177 -7.45 9.97 14.56
N TRP A 178 -7.35 11.25 14.90
CA TRP A 178 -6.10 11.85 15.40
C TRP A 178 -5.72 11.31 16.78
N LYS A 179 -6.69 11.09 17.67
CA LYS A 179 -6.46 10.41 18.96
C LYS A 179 -5.94 8.98 18.77
N LEU A 180 -6.47 8.23 17.80
CA LEU A 180 -6.02 6.88 17.48
C LEU A 180 -4.61 6.87 16.86
N ARG A 181 -4.26 7.85 16.01
CA ARG A 181 -2.88 7.96 15.50
C ARG A 181 -1.86 8.13 16.61
N ARG A 182 -2.13 8.97 17.62
CA ARG A 182 -1.23 9.10 18.79
C ARG A 182 -1.09 7.78 19.55
N LYS A 183 -2.21 7.11 19.83
CA LYS A 183 -2.19 5.78 20.48
C LYS A 183 -1.41 4.75 19.67
N GLN A 184 -1.52 4.77 18.34
CA GLN A 184 -0.72 3.91 17.47
C GLN A 184 0.77 4.20 17.68
N GLU A 185 1.18 5.46 17.74
CA GLU A 185 2.58 5.80 18.01
C GLU A 185 3.02 5.33 19.41
N GLU A 186 2.20 5.50 20.44
CA GLU A 186 2.51 4.97 21.78
C GLU A 186 2.72 3.45 21.79
N ILE A 187 1.92 2.71 21.03
CA ILE A 187 1.99 1.24 20.94
C ILE A 187 3.23 0.78 20.14
N PHE A 188 3.61 1.50 19.07
CA PHE A 188 4.63 1.06 18.11
C PHE A 188 5.95 1.87 18.14
N SER A 189 6.13 2.78 19.10
CA SER A 189 7.36 3.59 19.23
C SER A 189 8.54 2.89 19.92
N ASN A 190 8.41 1.61 20.28
CA ASN A 190 9.48 0.79 20.84
C ASN A 190 10.26 0.04 19.75
#